data_AF-A0A2Z5U7H9-F1
#
_entry.id   AF-A0A2Z5U7H9-F1
#
_cell.length_a   1.000
_cell.length_b   1.000
_cell.length_c   1.000
_cell.angle_alpha   90.00
_cell.angle_beta   90.00
_cell.angle_gamma   90.00
#
_symmetry.space_group_name_H-M   'P 1'
#
loop_
_entity.id
_entity.type
_entity.pdbx_description
1 polymer ?
#
loop_
_entity_poly.entity_id
_entity_poly.type
_entity_poly.pdbx_seq_one_letter_code
_entity_poly.pdbx_strand_id
1 'polypeptide(L)'
;LIKTLAQAYRHKRRYMNLFVVDGCPELIARQLLLLSLALERTTRCGLLEKTRRFLEIYGNLLLRPTTSRYLNGKARQLVEMITNPEYMSCLIPTVSIDQTKYRERDYMENLFNFWTTGNTNQFNACELWEHRLRHSLGVRYDNRAGVFDWDYHMRMKEVASQICFQEYKHFREHGIAYTWLETEVCRPNVSFAAGVYKCGDRYLHRGYLGDMVSSPYLAYGLDCEDKEMLKSTHGVNYKRATDISERNLLRMFYELENRQAFDV
;
A
#
# COMPACT_ATOMS: atom_id res chain seq x y z
N LEU A 1 3.49 -8.69 -8.72
CA LEU A 1 3.96 -9.71 -7.75
C LEU A 1 2.80 -10.50 -7.15
N ILE A 2 1.94 -9.91 -6.33
CA ILE A 2 0.87 -10.65 -5.62
C ILE A 2 -0.07 -11.39 -6.58
N LYS A 3 -0.58 -10.72 -7.63
CA LYS A 3 -1.43 -11.35 -8.67
C LYS A 3 -0.75 -12.60 -9.28
N THR A 4 0.53 -12.48 -9.62
CA THR A 4 1.34 -13.58 -10.17
C THR A 4 1.48 -14.74 -9.18
N LEU A 5 1.77 -14.46 -7.91
CA LEU A 5 1.90 -15.49 -6.87
C LEU A 5 0.56 -16.18 -6.59
N ALA A 6 -0.52 -15.41 -6.49
CA ALA A 6 -1.86 -15.92 -6.26
C ALA A 6 -2.32 -16.84 -7.40
N GLN A 7 -2.05 -16.49 -8.66
CA GLN A 7 -2.51 -17.26 -9.82
C GLN A 7 -1.51 -18.34 -10.27
N ALA A 8 -0.35 -18.47 -9.63
CA ALA A 8 0.71 -19.39 -10.06
C ALA A 8 0.24 -20.86 -10.11
N TYR A 9 -0.67 -21.27 -9.23
CA TYR A 9 -1.20 -22.64 -9.20
C TYR A 9 -2.06 -23.00 -10.43
N ARG A 10 -2.59 -22.00 -11.13
CA ARG A 10 -3.42 -22.19 -12.35
C ARG A 10 -2.57 -22.65 -13.55
N HIS A 11 -1.24 -22.53 -13.46
CA HIS A 11 -0.32 -22.89 -14.52
C HIS A 11 0.48 -24.15 -14.16
N LYS A 12 1.02 -24.83 -15.18
CA LYS A 12 1.94 -25.96 -14.97
C LYS A 12 3.11 -25.49 -14.09
N ARG A 13 3.39 -26.26 -13.03
CA ARG A 13 4.44 -25.93 -12.04
C ARG A 13 5.79 -25.67 -12.73
N ARG A 14 6.32 -24.47 -12.51
CA ARG A 14 7.64 -24.03 -12.97
C ARG A 14 8.36 -23.33 -11.82
N TYR A 15 9.69 -23.47 -11.78
CA TYR A 15 10.52 -22.65 -10.90
C TYR A 15 10.53 -21.22 -11.43
N MET A 16 10.24 -20.25 -10.56
CA MET A 16 10.16 -18.85 -10.92
C MET A 16 10.87 -18.02 -9.85
N ASN A 17 11.93 -17.32 -10.27
CA ASN A 17 12.64 -16.35 -9.44
C ASN A 17 12.26 -14.95 -9.92
N LEU A 18 11.68 -14.13 -9.04
CA LEU A 18 11.31 -12.76 -9.33
C LEU A 18 12.27 -11.84 -8.59
N PHE A 19 13.05 -11.08 -9.34
CA PHE A 19 13.96 -10.07 -8.79
C PHE A 19 13.27 -8.72 -8.78
N VAL A 20 13.32 -8.04 -7.65
CA VAL A 20 12.79 -6.68 -7.52
C VAL A 20 13.96 -5.75 -7.30
N VAL A 21 14.10 -4.78 -8.21
CA VAL A 21 15.18 -3.80 -8.21
C VAL A 21 14.55 -2.43 -8.14
N ASP A 22 14.88 -1.68 -7.10
CA ASP A 22 14.42 -0.31 -6.89
C ASP A 22 15.59 0.54 -6.38
N GLY A 23 15.67 1.79 -6.83
CA GLY A 23 16.69 2.74 -6.36
C GLY A 23 16.39 3.32 -4.98
N CYS A 24 15.17 3.12 -4.47
CA CYS A 24 14.71 3.62 -3.19
C CYS A 24 14.50 2.46 -2.20
N PRO A 25 15.39 2.28 -1.20
CA PRO A 25 15.26 1.22 -0.19
C PRO A 25 13.93 1.26 0.58
N GLU A 26 13.33 2.43 0.74
CA GLU A 26 12.01 2.61 1.36
C GLU A 26 10.90 1.91 0.58
N LEU A 27 10.97 1.92 -0.76
CA LEU A 27 10.00 1.23 -1.60
C LEU A 27 10.17 -0.29 -1.49
N ILE A 28 11.41 -0.78 -1.42
CA ILE A 28 11.70 -2.20 -1.17
C ILE A 28 11.17 -2.63 0.20
N ALA A 29 11.47 -1.86 1.24
CA ALA A 29 11.00 -2.09 2.60
C ALA A 29 9.46 -2.12 2.68
N ARG A 30 8.79 -1.20 1.99
CA ARG A 30 7.32 -1.14 1.92
C ARG A 30 6.74 -2.31 1.14
N GLN A 31 7.37 -2.75 0.06
CA GLN A 31 6.97 -3.97 -0.65
C GLN A 31 7.14 -5.20 0.23
N LEU A 32 8.21 -5.28 1.02
CA LEU A 32 8.42 -6.36 1.98
C LEU A 32 7.33 -6.37 3.06
N LEU A 33 6.95 -5.20 3.59
CA LEU A 33 5.82 -5.05 4.52
C LEU A 33 4.52 -5.57 3.90
N LEU A 34 4.17 -5.10 2.70
CA LEU A 34 2.93 -5.49 2.01
C LEU A 34 2.92 -6.99 1.66
N LEU A 35 4.05 -7.54 1.22
CA LEU A 35 4.19 -8.96 0.93
C LEU A 35 4.10 -9.81 2.20
N SER A 36 4.71 -9.37 3.30
CA SER A 36 4.61 -10.06 4.60
C SER A 36 3.18 -10.14 5.12
N LEU A 37 2.39 -9.07 4.93
CA LEU A 37 0.96 -9.06 5.23
C LEU A 37 0.20 -9.97 4.28
N ALA A 38 0.48 -9.94 2.98
CA ALA A 38 -0.17 -10.81 1.99
C ALA A 38 0.07 -12.31 2.25
N LEU A 39 1.24 -12.69 2.77
CA LEU A 39 1.62 -14.08 3.08
C LEU A 39 1.20 -14.54 4.49
N GLU A 40 0.65 -13.65 5.32
CA GLU A 40 0.19 -14.00 6.66
C GLU A 40 -1.03 -14.92 6.62
N ARG A 41 -1.02 -15.99 7.41
CA ARG A 41 -2.11 -16.99 7.41
C ARG A 41 -3.42 -16.40 7.91
N THR A 42 -4.53 -16.77 7.28
CA THR A 42 -5.88 -16.33 7.64
C THR A 42 -6.31 -16.73 9.05
N THR A 43 -5.68 -17.75 9.63
CA THR A 43 -5.89 -18.14 11.03
C THR A 43 -5.44 -17.08 12.04
N ARG A 44 -4.51 -16.19 11.67
CA ARG A 44 -4.03 -15.10 12.52
C ARG A 44 -4.70 -13.76 12.23
N CYS A 45 -5.07 -13.52 10.98
CA CYS A 45 -5.74 -12.31 10.54
C CYS A 45 -6.79 -12.69 9.51
N GLY A 46 -8.07 -12.47 9.84
CA GLY A 46 -9.17 -12.87 8.98
C GLY A 46 -9.02 -12.28 7.56
N LEU A 47 -9.48 -13.00 6.54
CA LEU A 47 -9.24 -12.65 5.14
C LEU A 47 -9.68 -11.22 4.79
N LEU A 48 -10.85 -10.79 5.26
CA LEU A 48 -11.35 -9.42 5.06
C LEU A 48 -10.50 -8.39 5.81
N GLU A 49 -10.15 -8.66 7.07
CA GLU A 49 -9.31 -7.77 7.88
C GLU A 49 -7.93 -7.56 7.24
N LYS A 50 -7.31 -8.67 6.81
CA LYS A 50 -6.04 -8.70 6.08
C LYS A 50 -6.11 -7.87 4.79
N THR A 51 -7.20 -8.01 4.04
CA THR A 51 -7.47 -7.27 2.80
C THR A 51 -7.57 -5.77 3.04
N ARG A 52 -8.43 -5.34 3.98
CA ARG A 52 -8.60 -3.92 4.30
C ARG A 52 -7.33 -3.30 4.85
N ARG A 53 -6.64 -4.02 5.73
CA ARG A 53 -5.35 -3.58 6.29
C ARG A 53 -4.31 -3.38 5.19
N PHE A 54 -4.26 -4.27 4.21
CA PHE A 54 -3.37 -4.14 3.06
C PHE A 54 -3.69 -2.87 2.27
N LEU A 55 -4.96 -2.65 1.95
CA LEU A 55 -5.41 -1.47 1.21
C LEU A 55 -5.06 -0.17 1.94
N GLU A 56 -5.30 -0.11 3.26
CA GLU A 56 -4.94 1.03 4.09
C GLU A 56 -3.44 1.32 4.06
N ILE A 57 -2.62 0.29 4.31
CA ILE A 57 -1.15 0.45 4.27
C ILE A 57 -0.71 0.86 2.86
N TYR A 58 -1.32 0.28 1.82
CA TYR A 58 -0.98 0.50 0.41
C TYR A 58 -1.35 1.88 -0.13
N GLY A 59 -2.50 2.44 0.27
CA GLY A 59 -3.06 3.62 -0.39
C GLY A 59 -3.37 4.82 0.50
N ASN A 60 -3.45 4.65 1.83
CA ASN A 60 -3.92 5.72 2.70
C ASN A 60 -2.79 6.40 3.45
N LEU A 61 -2.82 7.74 3.44
CA LEU A 61 -1.96 8.60 4.24
C LEU A 61 -2.14 8.37 5.74
N LEU A 62 -3.39 8.12 6.16
CA LEU A 62 -3.77 7.83 7.53
C LEU A 62 -4.35 6.41 7.66
N LEU A 63 -4.07 5.79 8.79
CA LEU A 63 -4.44 4.43 9.16
C LEU A 63 -5.40 4.46 10.36
N ARG A 64 -6.22 3.41 10.46
CA ARG A 64 -6.90 3.09 11.71
C ARG A 64 -5.89 2.75 12.81
N PRO A 65 -6.22 3.00 14.10
CA PRO A 65 -5.39 2.60 15.23
C PRO A 65 -5.00 1.11 15.24
N THR A 66 -5.88 0.22 14.78
CA THR A 66 -5.63 -1.22 14.68
C THR A 66 -4.55 -1.53 13.63
N THR A 67 -4.67 -0.95 12.44
CA THR A 67 -3.70 -1.11 11.35
C THR A 67 -2.35 -0.47 11.67
N SER A 68 -2.32 0.68 12.33
CA SER A 68 -1.08 1.29 12.83
C SER A 68 -0.37 0.43 13.88
N ARG A 69 -1.12 -0.18 14.82
CA ARG A 69 -0.56 -1.15 15.79
C ARG A 69 0.01 -2.38 15.09
N TYR A 70 -0.70 -2.92 14.10
CA TYR A 70 -0.18 -4.02 13.28
C TYR A 70 1.13 -3.63 12.58
N LEU A 71 1.16 -2.47 11.92
CA LEU A 71 2.35 -1.99 11.21
C LEU A 71 3.53 -1.90 12.17
N ASN A 72 3.34 -1.37 13.37
CA ASN A 72 4.37 -1.31 14.41
C ASN A 72 4.89 -2.71 14.80
N GLY A 73 3.99 -3.65 15.09
CA GLY A 73 4.36 -5.02 15.40
C GLY A 73 5.10 -5.71 14.24
N LYS A 74 4.65 -5.50 13.00
CA LYS A 74 5.28 -6.04 11.82
C LYS A 74 6.64 -5.41 11.54
N ALA A 75 6.81 -4.11 11.79
CA ALA A 75 8.08 -3.43 11.66
C ALA A 75 9.16 -4.01 12.59
N ARG A 76 8.81 -4.34 13.85
CA ARG A 76 9.73 -5.05 14.76
C ARG A 76 10.15 -6.41 14.22
N GLN A 77 9.20 -7.17 13.71
CA GLN A 77 9.49 -8.45 13.06
C GLN A 77 10.40 -8.27 11.82
N LEU A 78 10.19 -7.22 11.04
CA LEU A 78 11.01 -6.92 9.86
C LEU A 78 12.46 -6.51 10.22
N VAL A 79 12.68 -5.85 11.35
CA VAL A 79 14.04 -5.58 11.90
C VAL A 79 14.77 -6.91 12.14
N GLU A 80 14.12 -7.86 12.80
CA GLU A 80 14.70 -9.20 13.03
C GLU A 80 14.93 -9.96 11.71
N MET A 81 14.01 -9.85 10.76
CA MET A 81 14.12 -10.53 9.47
C MET A 81 15.26 -9.99 8.58
N ILE A 82 15.46 -8.67 8.55
CA ILE A 82 16.51 -8.08 7.69
C ILE A 82 17.92 -8.33 8.24
N THR A 83 18.04 -8.46 9.56
CA THR A 83 19.31 -8.72 10.26
C THR A 83 19.61 -10.21 10.40
N ASN A 84 18.60 -11.08 10.34
CA ASN A 84 18.73 -12.54 10.42
C ASN A 84 18.02 -13.25 9.24
N PRO A 85 18.76 -13.59 8.17
CA PRO A 85 18.21 -14.30 7.01
C PRO A 85 17.62 -15.69 7.31
N GLU A 86 18.14 -16.40 8.31
CA GLU A 86 17.61 -17.71 8.72
C GLU A 86 16.22 -17.54 9.35
N TYR A 87 16.06 -16.54 10.22
CA TYR A 87 14.77 -16.20 10.80
C TYR A 87 13.76 -15.74 9.73
N MET A 88 14.21 -14.92 8.77
CA MET A 88 13.39 -14.53 7.62
C MET A 88 12.90 -15.74 6.82
N SER A 89 13.78 -16.71 6.57
CA SER A 89 13.47 -17.93 5.82
C SER A 89 12.43 -18.80 6.54
N CYS A 90 12.42 -18.82 7.88
CA CYS A 90 11.41 -19.54 8.66
C CYS A 90 10.01 -18.90 8.55
N LEU A 91 9.93 -17.57 8.49
CA LEU A 91 8.65 -16.86 8.46
C LEU A 91 8.10 -16.68 7.04
N ILE A 92 8.98 -16.34 6.10
CA ILE A 92 8.64 -16.06 4.71
C ILE A 92 9.67 -16.73 3.80
N PRO A 93 9.63 -18.06 3.65
CA PRO A 93 10.61 -18.83 2.86
C PRO A 93 10.64 -18.47 1.38
N THR A 94 9.64 -17.74 0.89
CA THR A 94 9.54 -17.31 -0.50
C THR A 94 10.27 -16.00 -0.81
N VAL A 95 10.88 -15.35 0.19
CA VAL A 95 11.58 -14.07 0.04
C VAL A 95 13.03 -14.23 0.48
N SER A 96 13.96 -13.79 -0.36
CA SER A 96 15.39 -13.70 -0.03
C SER A 96 15.86 -12.24 -0.20
N ILE A 97 16.78 -11.84 0.67
CA ILE A 97 17.45 -10.54 0.64
C ILE A 97 18.93 -10.67 0.25
N ASP A 98 19.40 -11.85 -0.14
CA ASP A 98 20.83 -12.14 -0.29
C ASP A 98 21.56 -11.21 -1.26
N GLN A 99 20.86 -10.69 -2.26
CA GLN A 99 21.41 -9.76 -3.25
C GLN A 99 21.39 -8.27 -2.84
N THR A 100 20.78 -7.91 -1.71
CA THR A 100 20.85 -6.53 -1.18
C THR A 100 22.17 -6.25 -0.51
N LYS A 101 22.71 -5.04 -0.73
CA LYS A 101 23.97 -4.61 -0.13
C LYS A 101 23.79 -4.42 1.37
N TYR A 102 24.83 -4.69 2.17
CA TYR A 102 24.80 -4.47 3.63
C TYR A 102 24.35 -3.05 4.00
N ARG A 103 24.87 -2.03 3.30
CA ARG A 103 24.46 -0.63 3.50
C ARG A 103 22.94 -0.41 3.35
N GLU A 104 22.29 -1.11 2.40
CA GLU A 104 20.84 -1.00 2.19
C GLU A 104 20.08 -1.73 3.31
N ARG A 105 20.60 -2.86 3.79
CA ARG A 105 20.03 -3.59 4.92
C ARG A 105 20.11 -2.77 6.21
N ASP A 106 21.26 -2.17 6.51
CA ASP A 106 21.46 -1.29 7.66
C ASP A 106 20.50 -0.08 7.60
N TYR A 107 20.29 0.47 6.39
CA TYR A 107 19.32 1.53 6.18
C TYR A 107 17.89 1.05 6.44
N MET A 108 17.50 -0.11 5.91
CA MET A 108 16.17 -0.70 6.13
C MET A 108 15.94 -1.00 7.62
N GLU A 109 16.94 -1.46 8.36
CA GLU A 109 16.87 -1.65 9.81
C GLU A 109 16.52 -0.33 10.52
N ASN A 110 17.22 0.76 10.21
CA ASN A 110 16.93 2.08 10.76
C ASN A 110 15.52 2.57 10.36
N LEU A 111 15.10 2.32 9.12
CA LEU A 111 13.78 2.66 8.62
C LEU A 111 12.67 1.91 9.38
N PHE A 112 12.84 0.60 9.59
CA PHE A 112 11.88 -0.21 10.33
C PHE A 112 11.82 0.21 11.80
N ASN A 113 12.96 0.51 12.42
CA ASN A 113 12.99 1.08 13.76
C ASN A 113 12.24 2.42 13.82
N PHE A 114 12.41 3.31 12.83
CA PHE A 114 11.62 4.52 12.72
C PHE A 114 10.12 4.22 12.58
N TRP A 115 9.69 3.18 11.85
CA TRP A 115 8.26 2.82 11.79
C TRP A 115 7.69 2.43 13.16
N THR A 116 8.50 1.85 14.04
CA THR A 116 8.07 1.51 15.41
C THR A 116 7.89 2.75 16.29
N THR A 117 8.66 3.81 16.07
CA THR A 117 8.63 5.05 16.87
C THR A 117 7.82 6.18 16.22
N GLY A 118 7.63 6.16 14.91
CA GLY A 118 7.07 7.25 14.11
C GLY A 118 5.63 7.63 14.45
N ASN A 119 4.90 6.74 15.12
CA ASN A 119 3.56 7.00 15.63
C ASN A 119 3.53 7.92 16.88
N THR A 120 4.70 8.29 17.44
CA THR A 120 4.84 9.17 18.62
C THR A 120 4.97 10.66 18.25
N ASN A 121 4.21 11.12 17.25
CA ASN A 121 4.23 12.50 16.71
C ASN A 121 5.53 12.91 15.99
N GLN A 122 6.42 11.97 15.65
CA GLN A 122 7.64 12.27 14.89
C GLN A 122 7.38 12.44 13.39
N PHE A 123 6.26 11.93 12.88
CA PHE A 123 5.92 11.95 11.45
C PHE A 123 4.53 12.57 11.22
N ASN A 124 4.51 13.84 10.81
CA ASN A 124 3.28 14.55 10.46
C ASN A 124 2.92 14.34 8.98
N ALA A 125 2.27 13.21 8.69
CA ALA A 125 1.92 12.83 7.33
C ALA A 125 1.00 13.85 6.63
N CYS A 126 0.04 14.43 7.36
CA CYS A 126 -0.90 15.42 6.83
C CYS A 126 -0.20 16.71 6.40
N GLU A 127 0.69 17.22 7.25
CA GLU A 127 1.47 18.42 6.93
C GLU A 127 2.39 18.18 5.72
N LEU A 128 3.06 17.03 5.64
CA LEU A 128 3.89 16.67 4.50
C LEU A 128 3.09 16.57 3.19
N TRP A 129 1.89 15.99 3.25
CA TRP A 129 0.96 15.93 2.12
C TRP A 129 0.57 17.34 1.68
N GLU A 130 0.16 18.20 2.62
CA GLU A 130 -0.26 19.57 2.32
C GLU A 130 0.88 20.39 1.71
N HIS A 131 2.09 20.36 2.29
CA HIS A 131 3.24 21.07 1.76
C HIS A 131 3.57 20.61 0.34
N ARG A 132 3.57 19.31 0.08
CA ARG A 132 3.81 18.79 -1.27
C ARG A 132 2.70 19.16 -2.24
N LEU A 133 1.44 19.13 -1.82
CA LEU A 133 0.32 19.52 -2.65
C LEU A 133 0.42 21.00 -3.04
N ARG A 134 0.67 21.90 -2.07
CA ARG A 134 0.94 23.33 -2.31
C ARG A 134 2.11 23.54 -3.26
N HIS A 135 3.24 22.87 -3.02
CA HIS A 135 4.41 22.96 -3.88
C HIS A 135 4.12 22.49 -5.31
N SER A 136 3.40 21.37 -5.49
CA SER A 136 3.09 20.81 -6.80
C SER A 136 2.10 21.66 -7.62
N LEU A 137 1.12 22.28 -6.96
CA LEU A 137 0.09 23.09 -7.62
C LEU A 137 0.52 24.54 -7.79
N GLY A 138 1.41 25.05 -6.93
CA GLY A 138 1.86 26.44 -6.92
C GLY A 138 0.67 27.40 -6.80
N VAL A 139 0.63 28.38 -7.70
CA VAL A 139 -0.45 29.38 -7.78
C VAL A 139 -1.84 28.77 -7.97
N ARG A 140 -1.93 27.54 -8.50
CA ARG A 140 -3.21 26.84 -8.71
C ARG A 140 -3.76 26.16 -7.45
N TYR A 141 -3.06 26.20 -6.32
CA TYR A 141 -3.48 25.53 -5.08
C TYR A 141 -4.84 26.00 -4.56
N ASP A 142 -5.10 27.31 -4.65
CA ASP A 142 -6.38 27.90 -4.22
C ASP A 142 -7.53 27.42 -5.12
N ASN A 143 -7.23 27.13 -6.39
CA ASN A 143 -8.16 26.58 -7.37
C ASN A 143 -7.98 25.06 -7.59
N ARG A 144 -7.44 24.32 -6.59
CA ARG A 144 -7.08 22.90 -6.73
C ARG A 144 -8.23 22.00 -7.16
N ALA A 145 -9.47 22.32 -6.78
CA ALA A 145 -10.64 21.54 -7.17
C ALA A 145 -10.81 21.48 -8.70
N GLY A 146 -10.57 22.59 -9.40
CA GLY A 146 -10.59 22.64 -10.87
C GLY A 146 -9.42 21.90 -11.50
N VAL A 147 -8.25 21.90 -10.85
CA VAL A 147 -7.10 21.10 -11.31
C VAL A 147 -7.40 19.60 -11.18
N PHE A 148 -8.03 19.17 -10.08
CA PHE A 148 -8.38 17.76 -9.87
C PHE A 148 -9.44 17.29 -10.88
N ASP A 149 -10.43 18.13 -11.16
CA ASP A 149 -11.44 17.85 -12.19
C ASP A 149 -10.80 17.69 -13.57
N TRP A 150 -9.93 18.63 -13.95
CA TRP A 150 -9.23 18.57 -15.23
C TRP A 150 -8.32 17.35 -15.33
N ASP A 151 -7.49 17.08 -14.30
CA ASP A 151 -6.60 15.92 -14.28
C ASP A 151 -7.40 14.61 -14.42
N TYR A 152 -8.55 14.50 -13.75
CA TYR A 152 -9.40 13.33 -13.84
C TYR A 152 -9.96 13.15 -15.26
N HIS A 153 -10.64 14.18 -15.79
CA HIS A 153 -11.33 14.09 -17.07
C HIS A 153 -10.38 13.94 -18.25
N MET A 154 -9.21 14.57 -18.20
CA MET A 154 -8.26 14.59 -19.32
C MET A 154 -7.23 13.46 -19.27
N ARG A 155 -6.95 12.87 -18.10
CA ARG A 155 -5.89 11.84 -17.97
C ARG A 155 -6.40 10.51 -17.44
N MET A 156 -7.29 10.52 -16.46
CA MET A 156 -7.69 9.30 -15.76
C MET A 156 -8.91 8.63 -16.40
N LYS A 157 -9.92 9.41 -16.83
CA LYS A 157 -11.23 8.88 -17.23
C LYS A 157 -11.17 7.88 -18.39
N GLU A 158 -10.31 8.14 -19.37
CA GLU A 158 -10.17 7.28 -20.55
C GLU A 158 -9.46 5.95 -20.21
N VAL A 159 -8.44 6.00 -19.35
CA VAL A 159 -7.60 4.84 -19.02
C VAL A 159 -8.17 4.03 -17.85
N ALA A 160 -8.91 4.68 -16.96
CA ALA A 160 -9.35 4.14 -15.67
C ALA A 160 -10.79 4.56 -15.34
N SER A 161 -11.72 4.30 -16.27
CA SER A 161 -13.15 4.66 -16.16
C SER A 161 -13.86 4.06 -14.95
N GLN A 162 -13.28 3.03 -14.32
CA GLN A 162 -13.82 2.40 -13.12
C GLN A 162 -13.71 3.30 -11.88
N ILE A 163 -12.71 4.17 -11.83
CA ILE A 163 -12.49 5.11 -10.73
C ILE A 163 -13.48 6.25 -10.91
N CYS A 164 -14.34 6.49 -9.93
CA CYS A 164 -15.25 7.64 -9.99
C CYS A 164 -14.54 8.94 -9.58
N PHE A 165 -15.05 10.07 -10.07
CA PHE A 165 -14.48 11.37 -9.76
C PHE A 165 -14.47 11.66 -8.26
N GLN A 166 -15.49 11.24 -7.52
CA GLN A 166 -15.57 11.46 -6.07
C GLN A 166 -14.43 10.75 -5.32
N GLU A 167 -14.14 9.49 -5.66
CA GLU A 167 -13.02 8.73 -5.06
C GLU A 167 -11.66 9.34 -5.40
N TYR A 168 -11.50 9.79 -6.65
CA TYR A 168 -10.27 10.44 -7.10
C TYR A 168 -10.06 11.79 -6.39
N LYS A 169 -11.09 12.65 -6.37
CA LYS A 169 -11.05 13.94 -5.71
C LYS A 169 -10.78 13.80 -4.21
N HIS A 170 -11.47 12.88 -3.53
CA HIS A 170 -11.26 12.63 -2.10
C HIS A 170 -9.81 12.24 -1.80
N PHE A 171 -9.24 11.33 -2.60
CA PHE A 171 -7.83 10.96 -2.51
C PHE A 171 -6.89 12.15 -2.74
N ARG A 172 -7.11 12.94 -3.80
CA ARG A 172 -6.28 14.13 -4.10
C ARG A 172 -6.33 15.17 -2.98
N GLU A 173 -7.46 15.32 -2.32
CA GLU A 173 -7.64 16.29 -1.23
C GLU A 173 -6.99 15.82 0.08
N HIS A 174 -7.20 14.55 0.47
CA HIS A 174 -6.89 14.08 1.83
C HIS A 174 -5.74 13.06 1.91
N GLY A 175 -5.28 12.54 0.76
CA GLY A 175 -4.35 11.41 0.71
C GLY A 175 -4.94 10.09 1.16
N ILE A 176 -6.28 10.00 1.28
CA ILE A 176 -6.99 8.80 1.72
C ILE A 176 -7.76 8.24 0.53
N ALA A 177 -7.35 7.06 0.05
CA ALA A 177 -8.03 6.37 -1.05
C ALA A 177 -9.15 5.46 -0.54
N TYR A 178 -8.80 4.48 0.29
CA TYR A 178 -9.73 3.43 0.70
C TYR A 178 -10.48 3.84 1.96
N THR A 179 -11.80 4.01 1.86
CA THR A 179 -12.67 4.38 2.98
C THR A 179 -13.88 3.45 3.11
N TRP A 180 -14.21 3.14 4.37
CA TRP A 180 -15.41 2.39 4.75
C TRP A 180 -16.20 3.21 5.78
N LEU A 181 -17.53 3.09 5.74
CA LEU A 181 -18.44 3.88 6.58
C LEU A 181 -18.18 3.71 8.08
N GLU A 182 -17.73 2.52 8.49
CA GLU A 182 -17.52 2.13 9.89
C GLU A 182 -16.14 2.53 10.43
N THR A 183 -15.33 3.26 9.66
CA THR A 183 -13.89 3.40 9.94
C THR A 183 -13.43 4.84 9.98
N GLU A 184 -12.75 5.19 11.08
CA GLU A 184 -12.04 6.46 11.22
C GLU A 184 -10.53 6.23 11.22
N VAL A 185 -9.81 7.06 10.46
CA VAL A 185 -8.35 7.02 10.34
C VAL A 185 -7.75 8.21 11.07
N CYS A 186 -6.74 7.96 11.92
CA CYS A 186 -6.15 9.02 12.75
C CYS A 186 -4.66 8.82 13.04
N ARG A 187 -4.06 7.72 12.57
CA ARG A 187 -2.63 7.43 12.76
C ARG A 187 -1.89 7.59 11.45
N PRO A 188 -0.70 8.23 11.43
CA PRO A 188 0.01 8.42 10.18
C PRO A 188 0.53 7.08 9.63
N ASN A 189 0.48 6.92 8.32
CA ASN A 189 1.10 5.79 7.65
C ASN A 189 2.61 6.03 7.49
N VAL A 190 3.36 5.67 8.54
CA VAL A 190 4.83 5.86 8.62
C VAL A 190 5.61 5.18 7.50
N SER A 191 5.02 4.21 6.80
CA SER A 191 5.67 3.54 5.66
C SER A 191 5.76 4.40 4.40
N PHE A 192 5.19 5.61 4.40
CA PHE A 192 5.43 6.62 3.38
C PHE A 192 6.57 7.60 3.70
N ALA A 193 7.23 7.48 4.86
CA ALA A 193 8.34 8.36 5.19
C ALA A 193 9.55 8.13 4.25
N ALA A 194 10.24 9.23 3.93
CA ALA A 194 11.37 9.25 3.00
C ALA A 194 12.63 9.78 3.67
N GLY A 195 13.79 9.23 3.31
CA GLY A 195 15.10 9.73 3.75
C GLY A 195 15.24 9.72 5.27
N VAL A 196 14.96 8.57 5.88
CA VAL A 196 15.02 8.38 7.33
C VAL A 196 16.48 8.27 7.77
N TYR A 197 16.85 8.95 8.84
CA TYR A 197 18.18 8.83 9.43
C TYR A 197 18.12 8.97 10.95
N LYS A 198 19.08 8.35 11.62
CA LYS A 198 19.21 8.39 13.07
C LYS A 198 20.00 9.64 13.50
N CYS A 199 19.50 10.34 14.50
CA CYS A 199 20.13 11.52 15.10
C CYS A 199 20.14 11.35 16.63
N GLY A 200 21.25 10.80 17.15
CA GLY A 200 21.32 10.35 18.55
C GLY A 200 20.31 9.23 18.81
N ASP A 201 19.45 9.43 19.82
CA ASP A 201 18.39 8.48 20.19
C ASP A 201 17.08 8.67 19.41
N ARG A 202 17.02 9.66 18.51
CA ARG A 202 15.81 9.98 17.74
C ARG A 202 16.00 9.64 16.26
N TYR A 203 14.89 9.47 15.57
CA TYR A 203 14.86 9.36 14.12
C TYR A 203 14.29 10.64 13.51
N LEU A 204 14.88 11.05 12.39
CA LEU A 204 14.42 12.16 11.56
C LEU A 204 14.11 11.64 10.16
N HIS A 205 13.28 12.36 9.43
CA HIS A 205 12.92 12.05 8.05
C HIS A 205 13.04 13.30 7.18
N ARG A 206 13.20 13.13 5.87
CA ARG A 206 13.34 14.22 4.91
C ARG A 206 12.09 14.47 4.07
N GLY A 207 11.11 13.56 4.08
CA GLY A 207 9.89 13.80 3.34
C GLY A 207 8.93 12.63 3.27
N TYR A 208 8.17 12.61 2.18
CA TYR A 208 7.07 11.71 1.88
C TYR A 208 7.25 11.07 0.50
N LEU A 209 6.96 9.78 0.38
CA LEU A 209 7.15 8.98 -0.84
C LEU A 209 5.86 8.62 -1.59
N GLY A 210 4.68 8.93 -1.05
CA GLY A 210 3.43 8.60 -1.74
C GLY A 210 3.20 9.46 -2.99
N ASP A 211 2.52 8.87 -3.96
CA ASP A 211 2.00 9.58 -5.12
C ASP A 211 0.80 10.45 -4.69
N MET A 212 0.68 11.64 -5.27
CA MET A 212 -0.42 12.58 -5.00
C MET A 212 -1.29 12.83 -6.22
N VAL A 213 -0.96 12.22 -7.36
CA VAL A 213 -1.65 12.41 -8.64
C VAL A 213 -2.25 11.09 -9.08
N SER A 214 -1.42 10.04 -9.21
CA SER A 214 -1.89 8.72 -9.61
C SER A 214 -2.52 8.03 -8.40
N SER A 215 -3.80 7.71 -8.51
CA SER A 215 -4.54 7.15 -7.38
C SER A 215 -4.17 5.68 -7.14
N PRO A 216 -4.15 5.21 -5.87
CA PRO A 216 -3.87 3.81 -5.53
C PRO A 216 -4.84 2.80 -6.16
N TYR A 217 -6.02 3.24 -6.58
CA TYR A 217 -7.02 2.39 -7.23
C TYR A 217 -6.50 1.76 -8.54
N LEU A 218 -5.55 2.40 -9.22
CA LEU A 218 -4.98 1.89 -10.47
C LEU A 218 -4.40 0.47 -10.34
N ALA A 219 -3.94 0.09 -9.16
CA ALA A 219 -3.27 -1.20 -8.95
C ALA A 219 -4.24 -2.39 -8.83
N TYR A 220 -5.42 -2.18 -8.24
CA TYR A 220 -6.33 -3.27 -7.89
C TYR A 220 -7.81 -2.99 -8.19
N GLY A 221 -8.16 -1.79 -8.63
CA GLY A 221 -9.55 -1.30 -8.71
C GLY A 221 -10.09 -1.10 -10.11
N LEU A 222 -9.37 -1.53 -11.16
CA LEU A 222 -9.75 -1.30 -12.56
C LEU A 222 -10.49 -2.49 -13.18
N ASP A 223 -9.94 -3.69 -13.04
CA ASP A 223 -10.47 -4.94 -13.58
C ASP A 223 -11.00 -5.84 -12.46
N CYS A 224 -11.93 -6.74 -12.75
CA CYS A 224 -12.35 -7.80 -11.83
C CYS A 224 -12.73 -9.05 -12.63
N GLU A 225 -12.51 -10.25 -12.09
CA GLU A 225 -13.01 -11.47 -12.78
C GLU A 225 -14.54 -11.58 -12.60
N ASP A 226 -15.07 -11.04 -11.51
CA ASP A 226 -16.49 -10.96 -11.25
C ASP A 226 -17.09 -9.79 -12.04
N LYS A 227 -17.72 -10.12 -13.18
CA LYS A 227 -18.28 -9.13 -14.11
C LYS A 227 -19.43 -8.32 -13.51
N GLU A 228 -20.11 -8.84 -12.48
CA GLU A 228 -21.17 -8.10 -11.78
C GLU A 228 -20.61 -6.85 -11.09
N MET A 229 -19.36 -6.91 -10.61
CA MET A 229 -18.69 -5.79 -9.97
C MET A 229 -18.36 -4.65 -10.94
N LEU A 230 -18.25 -4.93 -12.24
CA LEU A 230 -17.91 -3.96 -13.30
C LEU A 230 -19.14 -3.37 -14.00
N LYS A 231 -20.35 -3.66 -13.51
CA LYS A 231 -21.55 -3.08 -14.09
C LYS A 231 -21.55 -1.56 -13.93
N SER A 232 -22.02 -0.89 -14.98
CA SER A 232 -22.26 0.55 -15.00
C SER A 232 -23.55 0.85 -15.76
N THR A 233 -24.26 1.89 -15.32
CA THR A 233 -25.49 2.38 -15.94
C THR A 233 -25.40 3.88 -16.10
N HIS A 234 -25.68 4.40 -17.30
CA HIS A 234 -25.59 5.83 -17.63
C HIS A 234 -24.24 6.49 -17.24
N GLY A 235 -23.14 5.74 -17.38
CA GLY A 235 -21.80 6.23 -17.04
C GLY A 235 -21.49 6.29 -15.54
N VAL A 236 -22.36 5.71 -14.70
CA VAL A 236 -22.14 5.56 -13.25
C VAL A 236 -21.88 4.09 -12.92
N ASN A 237 -20.77 3.83 -12.24
CA ASN A 237 -20.40 2.47 -11.81
C ASN A 237 -21.21 2.07 -10.57
N TYR A 238 -21.74 0.84 -10.55
CA TYR A 238 -22.48 0.34 -9.37
C TYR A 238 -21.59 0.14 -8.15
N LYS A 239 -20.34 -0.24 -8.38
CA LYS A 239 -19.33 -0.48 -7.34
C LYS A 239 -18.21 0.52 -7.47
N ARG A 240 -17.70 0.95 -6.32
CA ARG A 240 -16.56 1.86 -6.24
C ARG A 240 -15.27 1.11 -6.59
N ALA A 241 -14.24 1.84 -7.00
CA ALA A 241 -12.93 1.24 -7.22
C ALA A 241 -12.37 0.63 -5.92
N THR A 242 -12.70 1.22 -4.76
CA THR A 242 -12.45 0.64 -3.44
C THR A 242 -13.03 -0.77 -3.28
N ASP A 243 -14.29 -0.98 -3.69
CA ASP A 243 -14.99 -2.26 -3.49
C ASP A 243 -14.40 -3.33 -4.43
N ILE A 244 -13.99 -2.95 -5.64
CA ILE A 244 -13.31 -3.82 -6.59
C ILE A 244 -11.91 -4.20 -6.08
N SER A 245 -11.14 -3.23 -5.59
CA SER A 245 -9.84 -3.47 -4.96
C SER A 245 -9.95 -4.45 -3.79
N GLU A 246 -10.96 -4.30 -2.93
CA GLU A 246 -11.23 -5.23 -1.84
C GLU A 246 -11.55 -6.63 -2.37
N ARG A 247 -12.48 -6.77 -3.32
CA ARG A 247 -12.84 -8.07 -3.91
C ARG A 247 -11.65 -8.78 -4.56
N ASN A 248 -10.86 -8.05 -5.33
CA ASN A 248 -9.69 -8.61 -6.02
C ASN A 248 -8.60 -9.08 -5.06
N LEU A 249 -8.28 -8.28 -4.04
CA LEU A 249 -7.27 -8.66 -3.07
C LEU A 249 -7.75 -9.78 -2.15
N LEU A 250 -9.03 -9.79 -1.79
CA LEU A 250 -9.65 -10.86 -1.03
C LEU A 250 -9.48 -12.19 -1.77
N ARG A 251 -9.81 -12.21 -3.07
CA ARG A 251 -9.54 -13.36 -3.95
C ARG A 251 -8.05 -13.71 -3.96
N MET A 252 -7.18 -12.74 -4.25
CA MET A 252 -5.74 -12.99 -4.36
C MET A 252 -5.15 -13.58 -3.09
N PHE A 253 -5.58 -13.12 -1.92
CA PHE A 253 -5.10 -13.62 -0.63
C PHE A 253 -5.64 -15.01 -0.31
N TYR A 254 -6.88 -15.31 -0.68
CA TYR A 254 -7.41 -16.67 -0.58
C TYR A 254 -6.64 -17.63 -1.49
N GLU A 255 -6.47 -17.28 -2.76
CA GLU A 255 -5.78 -18.09 -3.75
C GLU A 255 -4.32 -18.33 -3.39
N LEU A 256 -3.66 -17.31 -2.82
CA LEU A 256 -2.28 -17.41 -2.37
C LEU A 256 -2.10 -18.40 -1.20
N GLU A 257 -3.06 -18.47 -0.28
CA GLU A 257 -3.00 -19.38 0.87
C GLU A 257 -3.45 -20.81 0.51
N ASN A 258 -4.58 -20.94 -0.18
CA ASN A 258 -5.23 -22.22 -0.44
C ASN A 258 -4.81 -22.88 -1.76
N ARG A 259 -4.23 -22.11 -2.70
CA ARG A 259 -3.90 -22.57 -4.06
C ARG A 259 -5.09 -23.15 -4.80
N GLN A 260 -6.26 -22.57 -4.57
CA GLN A 260 -7.55 -22.94 -5.14
C GLN A 260 -8.28 -21.67 -5.53
N ALA A 261 -9.13 -21.76 -6.55
CA ALA A 261 -9.96 -20.64 -6.97
C ALA A 261 -10.87 -20.20 -5.81
N PHE A 262 -11.04 -18.88 -5.66
CA PHE A 262 -12.01 -18.34 -4.73
C PHE A 262 -13.39 -18.40 -5.38
N ASP A 263 -14.33 -19.10 -4.74
CA ASP A 263 -15.70 -19.17 -5.24
C ASP A 263 -16.34 -17.77 -5.21
N VAL A 264 -16.91 -17.39 -6.36
CA VAL A 264 -17.50 -16.07 -6.64
C VAL A 264 -18.85 -15.94 -5.99
#